data_AF-A0A2S8PTU8-F1
#
_entry.id   AF-A0A2S8PTU8-F1
#
_cell.length_a   1.000
_cell.length_b   1.000
_cell.length_c   1.000
_cell.angle_alpha   90.00
_cell.angle_beta   90.00
_cell.angle_gamma   90.00
#
_symmetry.space_group_name_H-M   'P 1'
#
loop_
_entity.id
_entity.type
_entity.pdbx_description
1 polymer ?
#
loop_
_entity_poly.entity_id
_entity_poly.type
_entity_poly.pdbx_seq_one_letter_code
_entity_poly.pdbx_strand_id
1 'polypeptide(L)'
;MKGASYIGNDKEISLKKYLYYRYNFYEYSNDIFITDMIFLLLYLIIIPPFVWGVFFSQRQAPLIIDRERQIFYTWYKGKAYAARYPQVGMAEKTNILFFKVYGLDENNNLVGRGFIPNVSSYSFAFLSSGNDKALAVAFMVKFLLNGKEAVSKVDYKRREPLIWW
;
A
#
# COMPACT_ATOMS: atom_id res chain seq x y z
N MET A 1 -38.64 -31.75 18.53
CA MET A 1 -38.01 -31.33 17.27
C MET A 1 -38.65 -32.08 16.09
N LYS A 2 -39.78 -31.60 15.55
CA LYS A 2 -40.37 -32.11 14.29
C LYS A 2 -39.94 -31.14 13.18
N GLY A 3 -38.97 -31.55 12.36
CA GLY A 3 -38.44 -30.70 11.27
C GLY A 3 -36.98 -31.00 10.88
N ALA A 4 -36.23 -31.74 11.72
CA ALA A 4 -34.87 -32.17 11.41
C ALA A 4 -34.77 -33.33 10.40
N SER A 5 -35.88 -33.77 9.79
CA SER A 5 -35.88 -34.90 8.84
C SER A 5 -35.35 -34.54 7.44
N TYR A 6 -34.89 -33.31 7.22
CA TYR A 6 -34.29 -32.87 5.95
C TYR A 6 -32.78 -33.17 5.86
N ILE A 7 -32.15 -33.67 6.93
CA ILE A 7 -30.79 -34.19 6.88
C ILE A 7 -30.88 -35.63 6.38
N GLY A 8 -30.72 -35.82 5.07
CA GLY A 8 -30.50 -37.15 4.49
C GLY A 8 -29.38 -37.88 5.24
N ASN A 9 -29.49 -39.21 5.37
CA ASN A 9 -28.43 -40.07 5.93
C ASN A 9 -27.17 -40.14 5.06
N ASP A 10 -27.08 -39.29 4.03
CA ASP A 10 -26.02 -39.19 3.04
C ASP A 10 -24.71 -38.63 3.61
N LYS A 11 -24.71 -38.08 4.84
CA LYS A 11 -23.57 -37.38 5.47
C LYS A 11 -23.02 -36.23 4.62
N GLU A 12 -23.77 -35.78 3.61
CA GLU A 12 -23.40 -34.68 2.74
C GLU A 12 -24.19 -33.42 3.10
N ILE A 13 -23.46 -32.31 3.25
CA ILE A 13 -24.04 -31.01 3.54
C ILE A 13 -23.63 -30.02 2.45
N SER A 14 -24.59 -29.70 1.57
CA SER A 14 -24.43 -28.61 0.62
C SER A 14 -24.56 -27.26 1.33
N LEU A 15 -23.92 -26.22 0.81
CA LEU A 15 -23.97 -24.87 1.37
C LEU A 15 -25.42 -24.37 1.56
N LYS A 16 -26.31 -24.67 0.60
CA LYS A 16 -27.73 -24.34 0.70
C LYS A 16 -28.42 -25.04 1.88
N LYS A 17 -28.15 -26.35 2.08
CA LYS A 17 -28.69 -27.16 3.19
C LYS A 17 -28.17 -26.64 4.54
N TYR A 18 -26.89 -26.27 4.60
CA TYR A 18 -26.27 -25.66 5.78
C TYR A 18 -26.92 -24.32 6.17
N LEU A 19 -27.03 -23.36 5.22
CA LEU A 19 -27.61 -22.04 5.51
C LEU A 19 -29.08 -22.15 5.90
N TYR A 20 -29.85 -23.02 5.22
CA TYR A 20 -31.25 -23.26 5.57
C TYR A 20 -31.40 -23.77 7.00
N TYR A 21 -30.56 -24.72 7.42
CA TYR A 21 -30.59 -25.24 8.78
C TYR A 21 -30.17 -24.20 9.82
N ARG A 22 -29.06 -23.50 9.57
CA ARG A 22 -28.49 -22.45 10.44
C ARG A 22 -29.50 -21.36 10.77
N TYR A 23 -30.26 -20.90 9.78
CA TYR A 23 -31.16 -19.75 9.93
C TYR A 23 -32.63 -20.11 10.20
N ASN A 24 -33.02 -21.38 10.22
CA ASN A 24 -34.42 -21.76 10.50
C ASN A 24 -34.61 -22.73 11.69
N PHE A 25 -33.56 -23.46 12.11
CA PHE A 25 -33.70 -24.53 13.11
C PHE A 25 -32.88 -24.30 14.39
N TYR A 26 -31.97 -23.35 14.43
CA TYR A 26 -31.27 -22.97 15.66
C TYR A 26 -32.13 -22.10 16.57
N GLU A 27 -31.94 -22.25 17.88
CA GLU A 27 -32.68 -21.52 18.93
C GLU A 27 -32.53 -19.99 18.82
N TYR A 28 -31.36 -19.53 18.37
CA TYR A 28 -31.05 -18.12 18.10
C TYR A 28 -30.92 -17.83 16.60
N SER A 29 -31.61 -18.59 15.76
CA SER A 29 -31.50 -18.52 14.29
C SER A 29 -31.68 -17.10 13.73
N ASN A 30 -32.62 -16.32 14.28
CA ASN A 30 -32.88 -14.95 13.86
C ASN A 30 -31.72 -14.00 14.23
N ASP A 31 -31.19 -14.10 15.46
CA ASP A 31 -30.06 -13.27 15.90
C ASP A 31 -28.78 -13.60 15.13
N ILE A 32 -28.56 -14.89 14.84
CA ILE A 32 -27.45 -15.37 14.01
C ILE A 32 -27.58 -14.82 12.59
N PHE A 33 -28.79 -14.84 12.01
CA PHE A 33 -29.04 -14.29 10.68
C PHE A 33 -28.78 -12.78 10.62
N ILE A 34 -29.29 -12.02 11.59
CA ILE A 34 -29.07 -10.57 11.69
C ILE A 34 -27.58 -10.28 11.84
N THR A 35 -26.88 -11.00 12.72
CA THR A 35 -25.44 -10.84 12.95
C THR A 35 -24.62 -11.13 11.69
N ASP A 36 -24.88 -12.26 11.03
CA ASP A 36 -24.19 -12.65 9.79
C ASP A 36 -24.44 -11.61 8.68
N MET A 37 -25.65 -11.05 8.58
CA MET A 37 -25.98 -9.99 7.62
C MET A 37 -25.27 -8.66 7.92
N ILE A 38 -25.14 -8.28 9.20
CA ILE A 38 -24.38 -7.09 9.61
C ILE A 38 -22.91 -7.23 9.22
N PHE A 39 -22.27 -8.37 9.51
CA PHE A 39 -20.88 -8.60 9.12
C PHE A 39 -20.70 -8.61 7.60
N LEU A 40 -21.63 -9.22 6.85
CA LEU A 40 -21.59 -9.20 5.39
C LEU A 40 -21.64 -7.76 4.85
N LEU A 41 -22.57 -6.94 5.35
CA LEU A 41 -22.68 -5.52 4.99
C LEU A 41 -21.42 -4.75 5.35
N LEU A 42 -20.88 -4.97 6.55
CA LEU A 42 -19.64 -4.34 7.00
C LEU A 42 -18.47 -4.67 6.06
N TYR A 43 -18.31 -5.94 5.69
CA TYR A 43 -17.26 -6.35 4.76
C TYR A 43 -17.48 -5.78 3.35
N LEU A 44 -18.71 -5.75 2.85
CA LEU A 44 -19.03 -5.13 1.56
C LEU A 44 -18.74 -3.63 1.53
N ILE A 45 -18.83 -2.95 2.67
CA ILE A 45 -18.51 -1.52 2.77
C ILE A 45 -17.01 -1.29 2.95
N ILE A 46 -16.30 -2.14 3.71
CA ILE A 46 -14.88 -1.94 4.02
C ILE A 46 -13.95 -2.44 2.91
N ILE A 47 -14.26 -3.59 2.29
CA ILE A 47 -13.36 -4.23 1.33
C ILE A 47 -13.15 -3.36 0.08
N PRO A 48 -14.18 -2.82 -0.60
CA PRO A 48 -13.96 -2.00 -1.80
C PRO A 48 -13.06 -0.77 -1.59
N PRO A 49 -13.27 0.11 -0.58
CA PRO A 49 -12.37 1.23 -0.33
C PRO A 49 -11.00 0.78 0.16
N PHE A 50 -10.89 -0.33 0.89
CA PHE A 50 -9.60 -0.88 1.30
C PHE A 50 -8.79 -1.36 0.09
N VAL A 51 -9.41 -2.15 -0.79
CA VAL A 51 -8.83 -2.65 -2.04
C VAL A 51 -8.43 -1.48 -2.93
N TRP A 52 -9.32 -0.49 -3.10
CA TRP A 52 -9.01 0.76 -3.80
C TRP A 52 -7.78 1.45 -3.18
N GLY A 53 -7.79 1.67 -1.85
CA GLY A 53 -6.69 2.31 -1.14
C GLY A 53 -5.34 1.61 -1.37
N VAL A 54 -5.31 0.27 -1.30
CA VAL A 54 -4.10 -0.52 -1.53
C VAL A 54 -3.61 -0.39 -2.98
N PHE A 55 -4.50 -0.50 -3.97
CA PHE A 55 -4.10 -0.44 -5.38
C PHE A 55 -3.66 0.95 -5.85
N PHE A 56 -4.32 2.01 -5.38
CA PHE A 56 -3.99 3.38 -5.79
C PHE A 56 -2.81 3.98 -4.98
N SER A 57 -2.55 3.49 -3.77
CA SER A 57 -1.40 3.93 -2.96
C SER A 57 -0.05 3.46 -3.52
N GLN A 58 0.00 2.29 -4.16
CA GLN A 58 1.24 1.73 -4.73
C GLN A 58 1.74 2.45 -6.00
N ARG A 59 0.95 3.35 -6.59
CA ARG A 59 1.30 4.06 -7.84
C ARG A 59 2.09 5.35 -7.63
N GLN A 60 2.91 5.44 -6.57
CA GLN A 60 3.85 6.54 -6.49
C GLN A 60 4.92 6.37 -7.58
N ALA A 61 5.13 7.42 -8.38
CA ALA A 61 6.22 7.44 -9.33
C ALA A 61 7.55 7.28 -8.60
N PRO A 62 8.53 6.57 -9.19
CA PRO A 62 9.84 6.48 -8.58
C PRO A 62 10.46 7.87 -8.40
N LEU A 63 11.26 8.01 -7.35
CA LEU A 63 12.19 9.10 -7.18
C LEU A 63 13.49 8.71 -7.88
N ILE A 64 13.85 9.46 -8.91
CA ILE A 64 15.12 9.25 -9.63
C ILE A 64 16.14 10.24 -9.09
N ILE A 65 17.33 9.71 -8.84
CA ILE A 65 18.50 10.48 -8.43
C ILE A 65 19.46 10.48 -9.62
N ASP A 66 19.63 11.65 -10.24
CA ASP A 66 20.62 11.88 -11.27
C ASP A 66 21.88 12.46 -10.62
N ARG A 67 22.98 11.71 -10.72
CA ARG A 67 24.28 12.08 -10.12
C ARG A 67 25.03 13.11 -10.97
N GLU A 68 24.96 13.00 -12.29
CA GLU A 68 25.68 13.91 -13.19
C GLU A 68 25.08 15.31 -13.11
N ARG A 69 23.74 15.39 -13.06
CA ARG A 69 23.02 16.67 -12.97
C ARG A 69 22.79 17.14 -11.54
N GLN A 70 23.10 16.29 -10.55
CA GLN A 70 22.90 16.54 -9.12
C GLN A 70 21.46 16.96 -8.77
N ILE A 71 20.48 16.25 -9.35
CA ILE A 71 19.05 16.50 -9.14
C ILE A 71 18.31 15.24 -8.68
N PHE A 72 17.34 15.48 -7.81
CA PHE A 72 16.29 14.53 -7.45
C PHE A 72 15.05 14.92 -8.23
N TYR A 73 14.43 13.99 -8.94
CA TYR A 73 13.18 14.28 -9.61
C TYR A 73 12.19 13.11 -9.55
N THR A 74 10.92 13.44 -9.62
CA THR A 74 9.80 12.51 -9.65
C THR A 74 8.66 13.14 -10.44
N TRP A 75 7.64 12.36 -10.75
CA TRP A 75 6.47 12.83 -11.49
C TRP A 75 5.20 12.46 -10.76
N TYR A 76 4.19 13.31 -10.82
CA TYR A 76 2.89 12.98 -10.26
C TYR A 76 1.80 13.73 -10.98
N LYS A 77 0.72 13.02 -11.30
CA LYS A 77 -0.44 13.58 -12.02
C LYS A 77 -0.01 14.41 -13.25
N GLY A 78 0.95 13.89 -14.02
CA GLY A 78 1.46 14.55 -15.23
C GLY A 78 2.41 15.73 -15.01
N LYS A 79 2.74 16.09 -13.76
CA LYS A 79 3.69 17.18 -13.45
C LYS A 79 5.01 16.63 -12.93
N ALA A 80 6.11 17.23 -13.40
CA ALA A 80 7.45 16.93 -12.89
C ALA A 80 7.76 17.77 -11.64
N TYR A 81 8.39 17.14 -10.66
CA TYR A 81 8.90 17.77 -9.46
C TYR A 81 10.39 17.47 -9.37
N ALA A 82 11.20 18.48 -9.10
CA ALA A 82 12.64 18.34 -8.99
C ALA A 82 13.22 19.20 -7.85
N ALA A 83 14.38 18.81 -7.36
CA ALA A 83 15.20 19.61 -6.46
C ALA A 83 16.67 19.28 -6.68
N ARG A 84 17.56 20.29 -6.67
CA ARG A 84 19.01 20.05 -6.61
C ARG A 84 19.39 19.51 -5.25
N TYR A 85 20.52 18.82 -5.14
CA TYR A 85 20.97 18.21 -3.87
C TYR A 85 20.91 19.16 -2.65
N PRO A 86 21.36 20.43 -2.73
CA PRO A 86 21.32 21.33 -1.58
C PRO A 86 19.90 21.78 -1.21
N GLN A 87 18.94 21.64 -2.13
CA GLN A 87 17.57 22.11 -1.99
C GLN A 87 16.61 20.99 -1.57
N VAL A 88 17.00 19.72 -1.71
CA VAL A 88 16.19 18.59 -1.28
C VAL A 88 15.99 18.67 0.23
N GLY A 89 14.73 18.88 0.63
CA GLY A 89 14.39 18.80 2.05
C GLY A 89 14.35 17.33 2.45
N MET A 90 15.10 16.93 3.47
CA MET A 90 14.93 15.63 4.10
C MET A 90 14.35 15.86 5.48
N ALA A 91 13.28 15.16 5.79
CA ALA A 91 12.72 15.20 7.13
C ALA A 91 12.26 13.81 7.55
N GLU A 92 12.40 13.57 8.85
CA GLU A 92 11.98 12.37 9.52
C GLU A 92 10.86 12.76 10.49
N LYS A 93 9.65 12.22 10.29
CA LYS A 93 8.52 12.46 11.19
C LYS A 93 7.88 11.13 11.55
N THR A 94 7.77 10.84 12.85
CA THR A 94 6.97 9.74 13.40
C THR A 94 7.14 8.42 12.63
N ASN A 95 8.38 7.98 12.41
CA ASN A 95 8.75 6.77 11.67
C ASN A 95 8.62 6.81 10.14
N ILE A 96 8.70 7.99 9.53
CA ILE A 96 8.62 8.16 8.08
C ILE A 96 9.82 8.97 7.60
N LEU A 97 10.56 8.43 6.63
CA LEU A 97 11.51 9.18 5.84
C LEU A 97 10.77 9.83 4.67
N PHE A 98 10.91 11.13 4.46
CA PHE A 98 10.40 11.76 3.25
C PHE A 98 11.37 12.78 2.65
N PHE A 99 11.36 12.83 1.32
CA PHE A 99 12.12 13.77 0.51
C PHE A 99 11.19 14.82 -0.07
N LYS A 100 11.51 16.09 0.15
CA LYS A 100 10.77 17.23 -0.39
C LYS A 100 11.43 17.70 -1.69
N VAL A 101 10.69 17.57 -2.79
CA VAL A 101 11.04 18.09 -4.12
C VAL A 101 10.04 19.18 -4.51
N TYR A 102 10.39 20.03 -5.48
CA TYR A 102 9.57 21.19 -5.83
C TYR A 102 9.09 21.15 -7.27
N GLY A 103 7.93 21.72 -7.54
CA GLY A 103 7.36 21.87 -8.88
C GLY A 103 6.49 23.11 -8.93
N LEU A 104 5.85 23.33 -10.08
CA LEU A 104 4.92 24.43 -10.28
C LEU A 104 3.47 23.92 -10.22
N ASP A 105 2.60 24.66 -9.54
CA ASP A 105 1.16 24.42 -9.58
C ASP A 105 0.52 24.96 -10.87
N GLU A 106 -0.81 24.96 -10.97
CA GLU A 106 -1.52 25.48 -12.16
C GLU A 106 -1.42 27.01 -12.29
N ASN A 107 -1.08 27.69 -11.21
CA ASN A 107 -0.95 29.14 -11.11
C ASN A 107 0.52 29.59 -11.15
N ASN A 108 1.45 28.70 -11.53
CA ASN A 108 2.90 28.92 -11.52
C ASN A 108 3.52 29.24 -10.16
N ASN A 109 2.86 28.88 -9.06
CA ASN A 109 3.46 28.98 -7.73
C ASN A 109 4.36 27.77 -7.46
N LEU A 110 5.44 28.01 -6.73
CA LEU A 110 6.35 26.96 -6.27
C LEU A 110 5.66 26.12 -5.18
N VAL A 111 5.41 24.85 -5.48
CA VAL A 111 4.82 23.89 -4.54
C VAL A 111 5.78 22.77 -4.20
N GLY A 112 5.91 22.48 -2.90
CA GLY A 112 6.70 21.38 -2.39
C GLY A 112 5.89 20.09 -2.32
N ARG A 113 6.51 18.98 -2.72
CA ARG A 113 5.93 17.65 -2.66
C ARG A 113 6.83 16.72 -1.84
N GLY A 114 6.23 16.06 -0.84
CA GLY A 114 6.88 14.96 -0.13
C GLY A 114 6.81 13.66 -0.93
N PHE A 115 7.95 13.00 -1.09
CA PHE A 115 8.09 11.64 -1.59
C PHE A 115 8.49 10.72 -0.44
N ILE A 116 7.74 9.65 -0.24
CA ILE A 116 7.99 8.67 0.81
C ILE A 116 8.56 7.41 0.14
N PRO A 117 9.87 7.13 0.24
CA PRO A 117 10.42 5.89 -0.28
C PRO A 117 9.84 4.68 0.45
N ASN A 118 9.58 3.62 -0.31
CA ASN A 118 9.16 2.35 0.24
C ASN A 118 10.38 1.58 0.78
N VAL A 119 10.78 1.90 2.01
CA VAL A 119 11.97 1.33 2.68
C VAL A 119 11.66 0.06 3.49
N SER A 120 10.39 -0.19 3.78
CA SER A 120 9.90 -1.37 4.52
C SER A 120 8.53 -1.80 3.97
N SER A 121 8.16 -3.07 4.12
CA SER A 121 6.87 -3.60 3.64
C SER A 121 5.64 -2.82 4.12
N TYR A 122 5.77 -2.05 5.21
CA TYR A 122 4.69 -1.25 5.81
C TYR A 122 4.99 0.26 5.80
N SER A 123 5.91 0.74 4.97
CA SER A 123 6.16 2.18 4.81
C SER A 123 4.89 2.95 4.39
N PHE A 124 3.98 2.30 3.64
CA PHE A 124 2.68 2.86 3.26
C PHE A 124 1.72 3.04 4.45
N ALA A 125 1.87 2.23 5.51
CA ALA A 125 1.05 2.25 6.71
C ALA A 125 1.72 3.05 7.85
N PHE A 126 2.82 3.74 7.56
CA PHE A 126 3.61 4.51 8.53
C PHE A 126 4.23 3.64 9.65
N LEU A 127 4.47 2.35 9.37
CA LEU A 127 5.01 1.39 10.33
C LEU A 127 6.45 0.96 9.98
N SER A 128 7.30 1.89 9.49
CA SER A 128 8.69 1.54 9.18
C SER A 128 9.57 1.50 10.43
N SER A 129 10.49 0.54 10.51
CA SER A 129 11.41 0.44 11.64
C SER A 129 12.53 1.48 11.55
N GLY A 130 13.13 1.85 12.68
CA GLY A 130 14.29 2.75 12.74
C GLY A 130 15.47 2.28 11.87
N ASN A 131 15.78 0.98 11.95
CA ASN A 131 16.92 0.38 11.25
C ASN A 131 16.75 0.39 9.72
N ASP A 132 15.56 0.10 9.20
CA ASP A 132 15.32 0.06 7.76
C ASP A 132 15.55 1.44 7.11
N LYS A 133 15.19 2.51 7.82
CA LYS A 133 15.44 3.88 7.38
C LYS A 133 16.93 4.21 7.35
N ALA A 134 17.66 3.86 8.41
CA ALA A 134 19.10 4.09 8.46
C ALA A 134 19.84 3.36 7.33
N LEU A 135 19.44 2.12 7.03
CA LEU A 135 19.95 1.36 5.90
C LEU A 135 19.61 2.01 4.56
N ALA A 136 18.39 2.49 4.37
CA ALA A 136 17.99 3.19 3.14
C ALA A 136 18.78 4.50 2.94
N VAL A 137 18.96 5.29 4.00
CA VAL A 137 19.77 6.52 3.95
C VAL A 137 21.23 6.21 3.66
N ALA A 138 21.80 5.22 4.35
CA ALA A 138 23.18 4.78 4.11
C ALA A 138 23.38 4.29 2.67
N PHE A 139 22.42 3.54 2.13
CA PHE A 139 22.41 3.12 0.73
C PHE A 139 22.43 4.32 -0.22
N MET A 140 21.54 5.30 -0.01
CA MET A 140 21.48 6.51 -0.84
C MET A 140 22.76 7.33 -0.75
N VAL A 141 23.32 7.55 0.44
CA VAL A 141 24.58 8.27 0.62
C VAL A 141 25.73 7.55 -0.10
N LYS A 142 25.83 6.23 0.03
CA LYS A 142 26.85 5.43 -0.66
C LYS A 142 26.71 5.51 -2.18
N PHE A 143 25.48 5.49 -2.70
CA PHE A 143 25.19 5.68 -4.11
C PHE A 143 25.59 7.07 -4.61
N LEU A 144 25.26 8.13 -3.85
CA LEU A 144 25.59 9.51 -4.19
C LEU A 144 27.11 9.74 -4.26
N LEU A 145 27.85 9.20 -3.28
CA LEU A 145 29.29 9.38 -3.17
C LEU A 145 30.06 8.53 -4.19
N ASN A 146 29.72 7.26 -4.33
CA ASN A 146 30.55 6.27 -5.03
C ASN A 146 29.90 5.68 -6.29
N GLY A 147 28.67 6.09 -6.61
CA GLY A 147 27.94 5.62 -7.78
C GLY A 147 27.28 4.25 -7.61
N LYS A 148 26.72 3.74 -8.71
CA LYS A 148 25.93 2.51 -8.76
C LYS A 148 26.71 1.26 -8.34
N GLU A 149 27.97 1.14 -8.78
CA GLU A 149 28.81 -0.03 -8.52
C GLU A 149 29.11 -0.25 -7.04
N ALA A 150 29.10 0.82 -6.23
CA ALA A 150 29.36 0.73 -4.80
C ALA A 150 28.20 0.17 -3.98
N VAL A 151 26.98 0.20 -4.53
CA VAL A 151 25.76 -0.22 -3.84
C VAL A 151 25.16 -1.50 -4.41
N SER A 152 25.43 -1.83 -5.67
CA SER A 152 25.01 -3.08 -6.28
C SER A 152 25.97 -3.54 -7.38
N LYS A 153 26.32 -4.83 -7.36
CA LYS A 153 27.03 -5.51 -8.45
C LYS A 153 26.08 -5.97 -9.58
N VAL A 154 24.80 -6.10 -9.27
CA VAL A 154 23.75 -6.53 -10.20
C VAL A 154 22.95 -5.33 -10.71
N ASP A 155 22.54 -5.42 -11.98
CA ASP A 155 21.65 -4.43 -12.56
C ASP A 155 20.22 -4.64 -12.04
N TYR A 156 19.86 -3.90 -10.98
CA TYR A 156 18.52 -3.97 -10.40
C TYR A 156 17.51 -3.40 -11.38
N LYS A 157 16.68 -4.27 -11.93
CA LYS A 157 15.46 -3.87 -12.64
C LYS A 157 14.35 -3.66 -11.62
N ARG A 158 13.54 -2.63 -11.85
CA ARG A 158 12.31 -2.42 -11.08
C ARG A 158 11.46 -3.68 -11.19
N ARG A 159 10.98 -4.20 -10.07
CA ARG A 159 10.00 -5.29 -10.07
C ARG A 159 8.76 -4.80 -10.82
N GLU A 160 8.39 -5.51 -11.88
CA GLU A 160 7.20 -5.19 -12.65
C GLU A 160 5.98 -5.16 -11.71
N PRO A 161 5.01 -4.25 -11.96
CA PRO A 161 3.79 -4.23 -11.18
C PRO A 161 3.14 -5.62 -11.24
N LEU A 162 2.62 -6.08 -10.10
CA LEU A 162 2.04 -7.41 -9.97
C LEU A 162 0.86 -7.65 -10.95
N ILE A 163 0.31 -6.58 -11.53
CA ILE A 163 -0.80 -6.58 -12.48
C ILE A 163 -0.46 -5.57 -13.60
N TRP A 164 -0.49 -6.03 -14.84
CA TRP A 164 -0.21 -5.27 -16.05
C TRP A 164 -1.37 -4.32 -16.39
N TRP A 165 -1.25 -3.04 -16.08
CA TRP A 165 -2.10 -1.96 -16.61
C TRP A 165 -1.33 -0.64 -16.64
#